data_AF-A0A5J4U329-F1
#
_entry.id   AF-A0A5J4U329-F1
#
_cell.length_a   1.000
_cell.length_b   1.000
_cell.length_c   1.000
_cell.angle_alpha   90.00
_cell.angle_beta   90.00
_cell.angle_gamma   90.00
#
_symmetry.space_group_name_H-M   'P 1'
#
loop_
_entity.id
_entity.type
_entity.pdbx_description
1 polymer ?
#
loop_
_entity_poly.entity_id
_entity_poly.type
_entity_poly.pdbx_seq_one_letter_code
_entity_poly.pdbx_strand_id
1 'polypeptide(L)'
;MAQATDPLIMNADPAQSNINVYDQKGNERLNADILDQPNTVQNRSQKSSNQRKKRKKKKGHGAQGDSAIADLTGGQGEDNSSMRILIMGFVLITHFICIVGLILGAVIYSLKAQSYIQRLQNLYSVCDLAQNEVQIGTFALETLYLDLTYNFNFSGIGDGQTKPFPFWEELQGKMTNKSKAIIDNISKIYDKTTVMVPWEQTDIDTYVFEIIHTNTTSQGPVKRDPRMLAQDKLRTNLMRVLINLAQKSSQLGNMTTNNPRQDSPTFYNDIVYMIFNSMQIGVQSCKRAMVSYWQEMVHQKKEILATILMIINLKRKNICNATIT
;
A
#
# COMPACT_ATOMS: atom_id res chain seq x y z
N MET A 1 -26.87 55.46 16.63
CA MET A 1 -25.51 55.88 17.03
C MET A 1 -25.06 55.01 18.19
N ALA A 2 -23.78 54.66 18.19
CA ALA A 2 -23.01 53.80 19.13
C ALA A 2 -23.23 54.15 20.62
N GLN A 3 -22.94 53.30 21.62
CA GLN A 3 -21.72 52.53 21.97
C GLN A 3 -22.11 51.32 22.86
N ALA A 4 -21.60 50.10 22.66
CA ALA A 4 -20.26 49.54 22.94
C ALA A 4 -19.93 49.43 24.45
N THR A 5 -20.09 48.21 24.99
CA THR A 5 -19.33 47.70 26.15
C THR A 5 -18.92 46.26 25.85
N ASP A 6 -17.62 46.02 25.86
CA ASP A 6 -16.94 44.72 25.75
C ASP A 6 -17.42 43.69 26.76
N PRO A 7 -17.33 42.39 26.43
CA PRO A 7 -17.09 41.37 27.43
C PRO A 7 -15.70 40.71 27.25
N LEU A 8 -15.00 40.70 28.38
CA LEU A 8 -13.89 39.85 28.81
C LEU A 8 -13.65 38.57 27.99
N ILE A 9 -12.46 38.49 27.41
CA ILE A 9 -11.84 37.26 26.90
C ILE A 9 -11.39 36.43 28.10
N MET A 10 -12.10 35.34 28.37
CA MET A 10 -11.67 34.30 29.31
C MET A 10 -10.92 33.23 28.50
N ASN A 11 -9.59 33.23 28.61
CA ASN A 11 -8.74 32.16 28.11
C ASN A 11 -9.07 30.86 28.86
N ALA A 12 -9.53 29.84 28.14
CA ALA A 12 -9.63 28.48 28.64
C ALA A 12 -8.46 27.65 28.09
N ASP A 13 -7.63 27.16 29.01
CA ASP A 13 -6.57 26.19 28.79
C ASP A 13 -7.07 24.92 28.08
N PRO A 14 -6.30 24.33 27.14
CA PRO A 14 -6.62 23.02 26.59
C PRO A 14 -6.27 21.92 27.60
N ALA A 15 -7.29 21.22 28.07
CA ALA A 15 -7.18 20.08 28.96
C ALA A 15 -6.36 18.94 28.35
N GLN A 16 -5.55 18.35 29.23
CA GLN A 16 -4.57 17.29 29.04
C GLN A 16 -5.16 16.01 28.42
N SER A 17 -4.52 15.51 27.37
CA SER A 17 -4.74 14.16 26.85
C SER A 17 -4.04 13.13 27.73
N ASN A 18 -4.80 12.43 28.59
CA ASN A 18 -4.34 11.22 29.26
C ASN A 18 -4.28 10.06 28.27
N ILE A 19 -3.10 9.82 27.70
CA ILE A 19 -2.80 8.59 26.96
C ILE A 19 -2.38 7.55 27.99
N ASN A 20 -3.33 6.67 28.36
CA ASN A 20 -2.98 5.48 29.13
C ASN A 20 -2.25 4.49 28.22
N VAL A 21 -1.02 4.21 28.62
CA VAL A 21 -0.09 3.19 28.10
C VAL A 21 -0.77 1.82 28.13
N TYR A 22 -0.90 1.17 26.97
CA TYR A 22 -1.23 -0.25 26.89
C TYR A 22 0.06 -1.07 26.73
N ASP A 23 0.18 -2.04 27.62
CA ASP A 23 1.29 -2.94 27.87
C ASP A 23 1.57 -3.88 26.68
N GLN A 24 2.84 -3.96 26.26
CA GLN A 24 3.30 -4.71 25.11
C GLN A 24 3.87 -6.04 25.58
N LYS A 25 3.04 -7.08 25.66
CA LYS A 25 3.49 -8.47 25.86
C LYS A 25 2.74 -9.45 24.97
N GLY A 26 3.50 -10.14 24.12
CA GLY A 26 3.09 -11.38 23.47
C GLY A 26 3.16 -11.33 21.95
N ASN A 27 4.24 -11.83 21.36
CA ASN A 27 4.23 -12.90 20.35
C ASN A 27 5.62 -13.10 19.77
N GLU A 28 6.44 -13.87 20.48
CA GLU A 28 7.46 -14.70 19.86
C GLU A 28 6.81 -16.02 19.42
N ARG A 29 7.29 -16.55 18.28
CA ARG A 29 7.00 -17.87 17.69
C ARG A 29 5.73 -17.96 16.85
N LEU A 30 5.89 -17.87 15.55
CA LEU A 30 5.46 -18.92 14.62
C LEU A 30 6.19 -18.75 13.27
N ASN A 31 6.45 -19.87 12.60
CA ASN A 31 7.05 -20.05 11.27
C ASN A 31 8.52 -20.49 11.25
N ALA A 32 8.74 -21.69 11.78
CA ALA A 32 9.68 -22.63 11.19
C ALA A 32 8.91 -23.93 10.98
N ASP A 33 8.39 -24.16 9.78
CA ASP A 33 8.46 -25.45 9.09
C ASP A 33 7.76 -25.37 7.73
N ILE A 34 8.04 -26.34 6.87
CA ILE A 34 7.52 -26.56 5.51
C ILE A 34 8.39 -25.92 4.41
N LEU A 35 9.44 -26.62 3.97
CA LEU A 35 9.32 -27.54 2.83
C LEU A 35 10.68 -28.19 2.58
N ASP A 36 10.80 -29.48 2.93
CA ASP A 36 11.91 -30.32 2.51
C ASP A 36 11.36 -31.60 1.88
N GLN A 37 12.14 -32.11 0.92
CA GLN A 37 12.07 -33.39 0.22
C GLN A 37 11.43 -33.54 -1.19
N PRO A 38 12.00 -34.44 -2.02
CA PRO A 38 12.29 -34.22 -3.43
C PRO A 38 11.51 -35.17 -4.35
N ASN A 39 11.38 -34.80 -5.64
CA ASN A 39 10.92 -35.72 -6.68
C ASN A 39 12.07 -36.12 -7.62
N THR A 40 12.54 -37.35 -7.42
CA THR A 40 13.25 -38.18 -8.41
C THR A 40 12.26 -38.73 -9.44
N VAL A 41 12.48 -38.52 -10.74
CA VAL A 41 11.93 -39.38 -11.80
C VAL A 41 12.97 -39.58 -12.92
N GLN A 42 13.02 -40.82 -13.38
CA GLN A 42 14.00 -41.52 -14.20
C GLN A 42 14.03 -41.14 -15.69
N ASN A 43 15.24 -41.26 -16.24
CA ASN A 43 15.62 -41.86 -17.52
C ASN A 43 14.53 -42.22 -18.54
N ARG A 44 14.61 -41.64 -19.74
CA ARG A 44 14.38 -42.36 -21.01
C ARG A 44 15.06 -41.65 -22.19
N SER A 45 16.20 -42.17 -22.64
CA SER A 45 16.65 -41.93 -24.03
C SER A 45 17.24 -43.22 -24.60
N GLN A 46 16.62 -43.73 -25.65
CA GLN A 46 17.07 -44.86 -26.47
C GLN A 46 17.42 -44.37 -27.88
N LYS A 47 18.37 -45.10 -28.49
CA LYS A 47 18.83 -45.15 -29.90
C LYS A 47 19.88 -44.09 -30.29
N SER A 48 21.17 -44.43 -30.42
CA SER A 48 21.86 -45.36 -31.36
C SER A 48 22.10 -44.74 -32.74
N SER A 49 23.37 -44.55 -33.11
CA SER A 49 23.96 -45.17 -34.31
C SER A 49 25.42 -44.74 -34.50
N ASN A 50 26.24 -45.73 -34.80
CA ASN A 50 27.67 -45.69 -35.09
C ASN A 50 28.04 -44.80 -36.30
N GLN A 51 29.24 -44.24 -36.29
CA GLN A 51 30.19 -44.49 -37.39
C GLN A 51 31.64 -44.22 -36.95
N ARG A 52 32.46 -45.26 -37.11
CA ARG A 52 33.90 -45.31 -36.87
C ARG A 52 34.58 -45.59 -38.21
N LYS A 53 35.85 -45.15 -38.34
CA LYS A 53 36.87 -45.40 -39.41
C LYS A 53 36.98 -44.22 -40.41
N LYS A 54 38.15 -43.73 -40.83
CA LYS A 54 39.50 -44.33 -40.93
C LYS A 54 40.61 -43.28 -40.66
N ARG A 55 41.64 -43.69 -39.91
CA ARG A 55 43.00 -43.14 -40.00
C ARG A 55 43.66 -43.61 -41.30
N LYS A 56 44.32 -42.71 -42.04
CA LYS A 56 45.47 -43.05 -42.89
C LYS A 56 46.55 -41.99 -42.67
N LYS A 57 47.65 -42.41 -42.03
CA LYS A 57 48.96 -41.75 -42.10
C LYS A 57 49.58 -42.10 -43.46
N LYS A 58 50.06 -41.11 -44.20
CA LYS A 58 51.19 -41.24 -45.14
C LYS A 58 52.19 -40.14 -44.80
N LYS A 59 53.44 -40.53 -44.54
CA LYS A 59 54.63 -39.67 -44.44
C LYS A 59 55.41 -39.78 -45.76
N GLY A 60 56.13 -38.72 -46.12
CA GLY A 60 57.19 -38.66 -47.16
C GLY A 60 57.03 -37.41 -48.03
N HIS A 61 57.56 -36.24 -47.62
CA HIS A 61 58.88 -35.66 -47.94
C HIS A 61 59.05 -35.23 -49.40
N GLY A 62 59.25 -33.91 -49.61
CA GLY A 62 59.74 -33.33 -50.88
C GLY A 62 59.34 -31.87 -51.13
N ALA A 63 60.15 -30.95 -50.58
CA ALA A 63 60.58 -29.64 -51.12
C ALA A 63 59.60 -28.54 -51.65
N GLN A 64 59.77 -27.34 -51.05
CA GLN A 64 59.91 -26.01 -51.68
C GLN A 64 58.65 -25.14 -51.99
N GLY A 65 58.60 -23.95 -51.37
CA GLY A 65 57.62 -22.85 -51.57
C GLY A 65 56.33 -23.06 -50.74
N ASP A 66 55.99 -22.30 -49.70
CA ASP A 66 55.84 -20.85 -49.71
C ASP A 66 56.34 -20.21 -48.41
N SER A 67 57.50 -19.57 -48.55
CA SER A 67 58.10 -18.58 -47.67
C SER A 67 57.35 -17.24 -47.76
N ALA A 68 56.06 -17.22 -47.42
CA ALA A 68 55.25 -15.99 -47.44
C ALA A 68 54.58 -15.66 -46.09
N ILE A 69 54.55 -16.59 -45.13
CA ILE A 69 53.99 -16.34 -43.80
C ILE A 69 55.08 -16.25 -42.71
N ALA A 70 56.28 -16.78 -42.97
CA ALA A 70 57.39 -16.69 -42.02
C ALA A 70 58.10 -15.31 -42.05
N ASP A 71 58.00 -14.57 -43.16
CA ASP A 71 58.65 -13.25 -43.34
C ASP A 71 57.80 -12.05 -42.89
N LEU A 72 56.53 -12.25 -42.49
CA LEU A 72 55.78 -11.22 -41.72
C LEU A 72 56.10 -11.25 -40.22
N THR A 73 56.95 -12.18 -39.79
CA THR A 73 57.44 -12.33 -38.41
C THR A 73 58.94 -12.01 -38.29
N GLY A 74 59.50 -11.27 -39.24
CA GLY A 74 60.86 -10.73 -39.12
C GLY A 74 60.93 -9.63 -38.06
N GLY A 75 61.49 -9.95 -36.88
CA GLY A 75 61.83 -8.95 -35.88
C GLY A 75 62.11 -9.52 -34.50
N GLN A 76 63.32 -10.00 -34.29
CA GLN A 76 63.87 -10.48 -33.03
C GLN A 76 64.03 -9.32 -32.03
N GLY A 77 63.37 -9.37 -30.87
CA GLY A 77 63.65 -8.47 -29.74
C GLY A 77 62.45 -8.22 -28.82
N GLU A 78 62.61 -8.57 -27.54
CA GLU A 78 61.89 -8.05 -26.36
C GLU A 78 60.41 -8.45 -26.14
N ASP A 79 60.17 -9.15 -25.01
CA ASP A 79 59.03 -8.90 -24.12
C ASP A 79 57.58 -9.16 -24.58
N ASN A 80 57.34 -10.11 -25.48
CA ASN A 80 55.97 -10.58 -25.76
C ASN A 80 55.27 -11.23 -24.54
N SER A 81 56.03 -11.70 -23.53
CA SER A 81 55.45 -12.24 -22.30
C SER A 81 54.88 -11.13 -21.43
N SER A 82 55.57 -9.99 -21.29
CA SER A 82 55.13 -8.87 -20.45
C SER A 82 53.88 -8.23 -21.03
N MET A 83 53.80 -8.04 -22.35
CA MET A 83 52.58 -7.53 -23.00
C MET A 83 51.38 -8.48 -22.84
N ARG A 84 51.59 -9.80 -22.95
CA ARG A 84 50.54 -10.81 -22.71
C ARG A 84 50.09 -10.86 -21.25
N ILE A 85 51.01 -10.75 -20.28
CA ILE A 85 50.72 -10.67 -18.85
C ILE A 85 49.90 -9.41 -18.54
N LEU A 86 50.25 -8.28 -19.17
CA LEU A 86 49.54 -7.01 -19.03
C LEU A 86 48.10 -7.09 -19.57
N ILE A 87 47.90 -7.71 -20.74
CA ILE A 87 46.58 -7.96 -21.33
C ILE A 87 45.74 -8.89 -20.44
N MET A 88 46.31 -10.01 -19.96
CA MET A 88 45.65 -10.91 -19.01
C MET A 88 45.25 -10.17 -17.72
N GLY A 89 46.13 -9.33 -17.19
CA GLY A 89 45.87 -8.50 -16.01
C GLY A 89 44.69 -7.55 -16.22
N PHE A 90 44.61 -6.87 -17.36
CA PHE A 90 43.48 -5.99 -17.68
C PHE A 90 42.16 -6.74 -17.84
N VAL A 91 42.18 -7.94 -18.43
CA VAL A 91 40.97 -8.79 -18.54
C VAL A 91 40.48 -9.20 -17.15
N LEU A 92 41.37 -9.63 -16.26
CA LEU A 92 41.04 -10.01 -14.89
C LEU A 92 40.48 -8.83 -14.08
N ILE A 93 41.10 -7.65 -14.17
CA ILE A 93 40.60 -6.43 -13.53
C ILE A 93 39.21 -6.07 -14.06
N THR A 94 39.00 -6.17 -15.37
CA THR A 94 37.70 -5.87 -15.99
C THR A 94 36.62 -6.86 -15.51
N HIS A 95 36.92 -8.15 -15.44
CA HIS A 95 36.02 -9.16 -14.88
C HIS A 95 35.71 -8.90 -13.40
N PHE A 96 36.73 -8.56 -12.60
CA PHE A 96 36.54 -8.22 -11.20
C PHE A 96 35.59 -7.02 -11.02
N ILE A 97 35.79 -5.95 -11.79
CA ILE A 97 34.90 -4.77 -11.79
C ILE A 97 33.48 -5.17 -12.22
N CYS A 98 33.33 -6.02 -13.25
CA CYS A 98 32.03 -6.53 -13.66
C CYS A 98 31.33 -7.32 -12.55
N ILE A 99 32.04 -8.19 -11.83
CA ILE A 99 31.48 -8.98 -10.72
C ILE A 99 31.02 -8.05 -9.60
N VAL A 100 31.85 -7.10 -9.18
CA VAL A 100 31.49 -6.11 -8.14
C VAL A 100 30.27 -5.30 -8.59
N GLY A 101 30.23 -4.86 -9.84
CA GLY A 101 29.09 -4.14 -10.41
C GLY A 101 27.79 -4.95 -10.42
N LEU A 102 27.87 -6.26 -10.70
CA LEU A 102 26.72 -7.16 -10.62
C LEU A 102 26.20 -7.33 -9.19
N ILE A 103 27.10 -7.46 -8.20
CA ILE A 103 26.73 -7.54 -6.78
C ILE A 103 26.04 -6.26 -6.34
N LEU A 104 26.65 -5.10 -6.62
CA LEU A 104 26.05 -3.79 -6.28
C LEU A 104 24.70 -3.59 -6.97
N GLY A 105 24.60 -3.95 -8.25
CA GLY A 105 23.33 -3.90 -8.99
C GLY A 105 22.24 -4.77 -8.37
N ALA A 106 22.58 -5.99 -7.94
CA ALA A 106 21.66 -6.91 -7.27
C ALA A 106 21.19 -6.39 -5.90
N VAL A 107 22.09 -5.76 -5.13
CA VAL A 107 21.74 -5.11 -3.86
C VAL A 107 20.78 -3.94 -4.08
N ILE A 108 21.11 -3.03 -5.02
CA ILE A 108 20.25 -1.89 -5.36
C ILE A 108 18.88 -2.37 -5.86
N TYR A 109 18.86 -3.40 -6.70
CA TYR A 109 17.61 -4.01 -7.16
C TYR A 109 16.77 -4.52 -6.00
N SER A 110 17.37 -5.26 -5.06
CA SER A 110 16.67 -5.80 -3.89
C SER A 110 16.05 -4.69 -3.03
N LEU A 111 16.81 -3.62 -2.77
CA LEU A 111 16.32 -2.46 -2.01
C LEU A 111 15.15 -1.76 -2.72
N LYS A 112 15.25 -1.55 -4.04
CA LYS A 112 14.17 -0.93 -4.82
C LYS A 112 12.93 -1.83 -4.90
N ALA A 113 13.11 -3.14 -5.04
CA ALA A 113 12.02 -4.10 -5.06
C ALA A 113 11.26 -4.14 -3.72
N GLN A 114 11.97 -4.13 -2.59
CA GLN A 114 11.34 -4.04 -1.27
C GLN A 114 10.57 -2.75 -1.08
N SER A 115 11.16 -1.61 -1.47
CA SER A 115 10.47 -0.30 -1.43
C SER A 115 9.19 -0.29 -2.27
N TYR A 116 9.24 -0.90 -3.46
CA TYR A 116 8.07 -1.03 -4.34
C TYR A 116 6.95 -1.86 -3.70
N ILE A 117 7.29 -3.01 -3.09
CA ILE A 117 6.31 -3.86 -2.39
C ILE A 117 5.67 -3.09 -1.23
N GLN A 118 6.45 -2.35 -0.44
CA GLN A 118 5.93 -1.56 0.67
C GLN A 118 4.94 -0.49 0.19
N ARG A 119 5.24 0.18 -0.93
CA ARG A 119 4.36 1.21 -1.50
C ARG A 119 3.08 0.62 -2.09
N LEU A 120 3.17 -0.56 -2.69
CA LEU A 120 2.00 -1.29 -3.15
C LEU A 120 1.09 -1.67 -1.97
N GLN A 121 1.66 -2.14 -0.86
CA GLN A 121 0.90 -2.40 0.37
C GLN A 121 0.24 -1.13 0.92
N ASN A 122 0.94 0.00 0.93
CA ASN A 122 0.37 1.27 1.36
C ASN A 122 -0.82 1.67 0.47
N LEU A 123 -0.71 1.52 -0.85
CA LEU A 123 -1.83 1.76 -1.78
C LEU A 123 -3.02 0.86 -1.47
N TYR A 124 -2.80 -0.44 -1.22
CA TYR A 124 -3.88 -1.35 -0.80
C TYR A 124 -4.54 -0.89 0.49
N SER A 125 -3.78 -0.41 1.48
CA SER A 125 -4.34 0.13 2.72
C SER A 125 -5.20 1.38 2.49
N VAL A 126 -4.82 2.26 1.54
CA VAL A 126 -5.68 3.41 1.17
C VAL A 126 -6.99 2.95 0.53
N CYS A 127 -6.95 1.92 -0.31
CA CYS A 127 -8.15 1.32 -0.89
C CYS A 127 -9.08 0.72 0.18
N ASP A 128 -8.51 0.01 1.15
CA ASP A 128 -9.29 -0.54 2.25
C ASP A 128 -9.89 0.56 3.14
N LEU A 129 -9.15 1.65 3.39
CA LEU A 129 -9.69 2.84 4.07
C LEU A 129 -10.88 3.45 3.31
N ALA A 130 -10.78 3.60 1.99
CA ALA A 130 -11.85 4.09 1.15
C ALA A 130 -13.10 3.19 1.18
N GLN A 131 -12.90 1.88 1.25
CA GLN A 131 -14.00 0.94 1.40
C GLN A 131 -14.66 1.07 2.78
N ASN A 132 -13.85 1.12 3.85
CA ASN A 132 -14.36 1.18 5.22
C ASN A 132 -15.10 2.49 5.52
N GLU A 133 -14.61 3.64 5.02
CA GLU A 133 -15.29 4.93 5.21
C GLU A 133 -16.66 4.96 4.51
N VAL A 134 -16.75 4.46 3.27
CA VAL A 134 -18.02 4.43 2.53
C VAL A 134 -19.03 3.54 3.24
N GLN A 135 -18.59 2.39 3.75
CA GLN A 135 -19.45 1.50 4.53
C GLN A 135 -19.96 2.16 5.81
N ILE A 136 -19.13 2.92 6.53
CA ILE A 136 -19.60 3.72 7.68
C ILE A 136 -20.70 4.71 7.26
N GLY A 137 -20.54 5.39 6.11
CA GLY A 137 -21.57 6.29 5.58
C GLY A 137 -22.89 5.57 5.32
N THR A 138 -22.82 4.40 4.69
CA THR A 138 -24.00 3.57 4.42
C THR A 138 -24.69 3.12 5.70
N PHE A 139 -23.93 2.65 6.69
CA PHE A 139 -24.50 2.24 7.98
C PHE A 139 -25.11 3.42 8.74
N ALA A 140 -24.53 4.62 8.64
CA ALA A 140 -25.10 5.84 9.22
C ALA A 140 -26.41 6.21 8.53
N LEU A 141 -26.51 6.05 7.21
CA LEU A 141 -27.76 6.26 6.46
C LEU A 141 -28.84 5.25 6.85
N GLU A 142 -28.48 3.98 6.98
CA GLU A 142 -29.39 2.91 7.46
C GLU A 142 -29.87 3.21 8.89
N THR A 143 -28.97 3.69 9.75
CA THR A 143 -29.30 4.09 11.13
C THR A 143 -30.29 5.26 11.14
N LEU A 144 -30.07 6.29 10.31
CA LEU A 144 -30.99 7.41 10.17
C LEU A 144 -32.37 6.97 9.66
N TYR A 145 -32.40 6.02 8.73
CA TYR A 145 -33.64 5.50 8.20
C TYR A 145 -34.44 4.68 9.24
N LEU A 146 -33.77 3.82 10.00
CA LEU A 146 -34.37 3.09 11.14
C LEU A 146 -34.95 4.05 12.17
N ASP A 147 -34.24 5.14 12.41
CA ASP A 147 -34.66 6.19 13.32
C ASP A 147 -35.96 6.88 12.86
N LEU A 148 -35.94 7.47 11.67
CA LEU A 148 -37.03 8.32 11.17
C LEU A 148 -38.28 7.52 10.77
N THR A 149 -38.10 6.29 10.30
CA THR A 149 -39.20 5.47 9.78
C THR A 149 -39.80 4.57 10.85
N TYR A 150 -38.95 3.97 11.69
CA TYR A 150 -39.36 2.93 12.63
C TYR A 150 -39.12 3.30 14.09
N ASN A 151 -38.48 4.45 14.39
CA ASN A 151 -38.10 4.83 15.74
C ASN A 151 -37.29 3.72 16.43
N PHE A 152 -36.43 3.02 15.67
CA PHE A 152 -35.69 1.81 16.05
C PHE A 152 -36.54 0.57 16.40
N ASN A 153 -37.86 0.62 16.27
CA ASN A 153 -38.77 -0.48 16.57
C ASN A 153 -39.13 -1.31 15.31
N PHE A 154 -38.13 -1.62 14.48
CA PHE A 154 -38.36 -2.45 13.29
C PHE A 154 -38.50 -3.92 13.67
N SER A 155 -39.66 -4.54 13.40
CA SER A 155 -39.95 -5.94 13.74
C SER A 155 -39.59 -6.93 12.62
N GLY A 156 -39.03 -6.47 11.50
CA GLY A 156 -38.82 -7.29 10.31
C GLY A 156 -40.07 -7.46 9.45
N ILE A 157 -39.86 -7.92 8.22
CA ILE A 157 -40.94 -8.34 7.32
C ILE A 157 -41.07 -9.86 7.49
N GLY A 158 -42.25 -10.33 7.89
CA GLY A 158 -42.53 -11.74 8.18
C GLY A 158 -42.84 -12.59 6.95
N ASP A 159 -42.34 -12.18 5.77
CA ASP A 159 -42.65 -12.77 4.46
C ASP A 159 -41.69 -13.90 4.05
N GLY A 160 -40.73 -14.26 4.92
CA GLY A 160 -39.71 -15.26 4.63
C GLY A 160 -38.65 -14.79 3.63
N GLN A 161 -38.69 -13.53 3.18
CA GLN A 161 -37.67 -12.93 2.34
C GLN A 161 -36.53 -12.35 3.18
N THR A 162 -35.40 -12.07 2.53
CA THR A 162 -34.29 -11.38 3.17
C THR A 162 -34.78 -10.01 3.66
N LYS A 163 -34.62 -9.76 4.96
CA LYS A 163 -34.99 -8.47 5.55
C LYS A 163 -34.25 -7.35 4.80
N PRO A 164 -34.95 -6.31 4.35
CA PRO A 164 -34.34 -5.27 3.51
C PRO A 164 -33.34 -4.40 4.28
N PHE A 165 -33.41 -4.39 5.62
CA PHE A 165 -32.57 -3.57 6.47
C PHE A 165 -32.05 -4.35 7.69
N PRO A 166 -30.79 -4.11 8.12
CA PRO A 166 -30.25 -4.70 9.34
C PRO A 166 -30.92 -4.13 10.59
N PHE A 167 -30.87 -4.89 11.68
CA PHE A 167 -31.29 -4.40 13.00
C PHE A 167 -30.25 -3.43 13.58
N TRP A 168 -30.66 -2.63 14.57
CA TRP A 168 -29.76 -1.69 15.23
C TRP A 168 -28.52 -2.38 15.82
N GLU A 169 -28.71 -3.52 16.50
CA GLU A 169 -27.62 -4.28 17.11
C GLU A 169 -26.60 -4.79 16.07
N GLU A 170 -27.09 -5.14 14.87
CA GLU A 170 -26.23 -5.54 13.77
C GLU A 170 -25.44 -4.34 13.21
N LEU A 171 -26.08 -3.17 13.10
CA LEU A 171 -25.43 -1.93 12.69
C LEU A 171 -24.35 -1.50 13.69
N GLN A 172 -24.61 -1.64 14.99
CA GLN A 172 -23.63 -1.35 16.04
C GLN A 172 -22.36 -2.17 15.85
N GLY A 173 -22.49 -3.50 15.72
CA GLY A 173 -21.36 -4.38 15.48
C GLY A 173 -20.59 -4.02 14.20
N LYS A 174 -21.31 -3.69 13.12
CA LYS A 174 -20.70 -3.26 11.85
C LYS A 174 -19.94 -1.93 11.99
N MET A 175 -20.52 -0.93 12.66
CA MET A 175 -19.88 0.37 12.89
C MET A 175 -18.61 0.24 13.74
N THR A 176 -18.66 -0.51 14.84
CA THR A 176 -17.50 -0.75 15.71
C THR A 176 -16.38 -1.51 14.98
N ASN A 177 -16.74 -2.51 14.18
CA ASN A 177 -15.75 -3.25 13.39
C ASN A 177 -15.06 -2.37 12.33
N LYS A 178 -15.82 -1.52 11.64
CA LYS A 178 -15.26 -0.65 10.59
C LYS A 178 -14.46 0.51 11.14
N SER A 179 -14.90 1.12 12.23
CA SER A 179 -14.11 2.15 12.93
C SER A 179 -12.77 1.62 13.38
N LYS A 180 -12.73 0.42 14.00
CA LYS A 180 -11.47 -0.24 14.37
C LYS A 180 -10.56 -0.49 13.16
N ALA A 181 -11.11 -1.00 12.06
CA ALA A 181 -10.34 -1.24 10.84
C ALA A 181 -9.70 0.05 10.28
N ILE A 182 -10.42 1.18 10.34
CA ILE A 182 -9.86 2.49 9.95
C ILE A 182 -8.68 2.87 10.84
N ILE A 183 -8.83 2.79 12.16
CA ILE A 183 -7.76 3.13 13.10
C ILE A 183 -6.54 2.23 12.92
N ASP A 184 -6.75 0.91 12.77
CA ASP A 184 -5.67 -0.06 12.56
C ASP A 184 -4.90 0.21 11.26
N ASN A 185 -5.61 0.59 10.19
CA ASN A 185 -4.98 0.90 8.91
C ASN A 185 -4.23 2.23 8.94
N ILE A 186 -4.79 3.26 9.58
CA ILE A 186 -4.11 4.54 9.79
C ILE A 186 -2.77 4.33 10.51
N SER A 187 -2.78 3.55 11.61
CA SER A 187 -1.59 3.25 12.39
C SER A 187 -0.50 2.57 11.54
N LYS A 188 -0.90 1.55 10.76
CA LYS A 188 0.03 0.85 9.84
C LYS A 188 0.63 1.76 8.78
N ILE A 189 -0.12 2.75 8.29
CA ILE A 189 0.36 3.68 7.26
C ILE A 189 1.40 4.62 7.87
N TYR A 190 1.16 5.16 9.06
CA TYR A 190 2.13 5.99 9.79
C TYR A 190 3.45 5.26 10.03
N ASP A 191 3.39 3.99 10.44
CA ASP A 191 4.58 3.21 10.74
C ASP A 191 5.44 2.88 9.51
N LYS A 192 4.86 2.92 8.30
CA LYS A 192 5.44 2.31 7.09
C LYS A 192 5.57 3.22 5.89
N THR A 193 5.08 4.46 5.98
CA THR A 193 5.11 5.40 4.85
C THR A 193 5.96 6.61 5.18
N THR A 194 6.79 7.02 4.22
CA THR A 194 7.49 8.32 4.25
C THR A 194 6.71 9.40 3.49
N VAL A 195 5.58 9.03 2.88
CA VAL A 195 4.78 9.86 1.99
C VAL A 195 3.59 10.41 2.76
N MET A 196 3.83 11.48 3.52
CA MET A 196 2.82 12.05 4.42
C MET A 196 1.95 13.14 3.77
N VAL A 197 2.42 13.72 2.67
CA VAL A 197 1.76 14.86 2.00
C VAL A 197 0.29 14.56 1.69
N PRO A 198 -0.11 13.42 1.10
CA PRO A 198 -1.52 13.15 0.81
C PRO A 198 -2.41 12.96 2.06
N TRP A 199 -1.81 12.78 3.24
CA TRP A 199 -2.51 12.52 4.49
C TRP A 199 -2.69 13.76 5.36
N GLU A 200 -1.67 14.61 5.37
CA GLU A 200 -1.55 15.70 6.32
C GLU A 200 -1.85 17.07 5.72
N GLN A 201 -1.84 17.18 4.38
CA GLN A 201 -2.14 18.42 3.70
C GLN A 201 -3.59 18.87 4.01
N THR A 202 -3.73 20.12 4.46
CA THR A 202 -5.01 20.71 4.86
C THR A 202 -5.75 21.30 3.65
N ASP A 203 -6.07 20.43 2.68
CA ASP A 203 -6.70 20.78 1.41
C ASP A 203 -8.08 20.14 1.23
N ILE A 204 -8.67 19.66 2.34
CA ILE A 204 -9.94 18.94 2.34
C ILE A 204 -10.97 19.77 3.07
N ASP A 205 -12.09 19.99 2.41
CA ASP A 205 -13.20 20.74 2.95
C ASP A 205 -14.22 19.77 3.55
N THR A 206 -14.26 19.68 4.88
CA THR A 206 -15.27 18.92 5.62
C THR A 206 -16.46 19.77 6.03
N TYR A 207 -17.61 19.12 6.24
CA TYR A 207 -18.82 19.77 6.71
C TYR A 207 -19.15 19.33 8.13
N VAL A 208 -19.46 20.29 8.99
CA VAL A 208 -20.03 20.08 10.32
C VAL A 208 -21.45 20.63 10.30
N PHE A 209 -22.35 19.90 10.94
CA PHE A 209 -23.78 20.17 10.89
C PHE A 209 -24.29 20.44 12.29
N GLU A 210 -25.15 21.46 12.40
CA GLU A 210 -25.97 21.70 13.58
C GLU A 210 -27.41 21.34 13.24
N ILE A 211 -27.92 20.28 13.88
CA ILE A 211 -29.26 19.75 13.64
C ILE A 211 -30.04 19.82 14.95
N ILE A 212 -31.19 20.48 14.89
CA ILE A 212 -32.19 20.43 15.96
C ILE A 212 -33.25 19.40 15.64
N HIS A 213 -33.90 18.89 16.68
CA HIS A 213 -35.06 18.04 16.52
C HIS A 213 -36.15 18.45 17.50
N THR A 214 -37.39 18.55 17.01
CA THR A 214 -38.57 18.74 17.86
C THR A 214 -39.33 17.43 17.96
N ASN A 215 -39.69 17.04 19.18
CA ASN A 215 -40.59 15.91 19.39
C ASN A 215 -42.03 16.41 19.25
N THR A 216 -42.62 16.29 18.06
CA THR A 216 -44.04 16.57 17.87
C THR A 216 -44.89 15.39 18.33
N THR A 217 -45.48 15.51 19.53
CA THR A 217 -46.51 14.61 20.04
C THR A 217 -47.89 15.05 19.56
N SER A 218 -48.20 14.76 18.31
CA SER A 218 -49.56 14.90 17.77
C SER A 218 -50.06 13.53 17.35
N GLN A 219 -50.77 12.86 18.27
CA GLN A 219 -51.64 11.69 18.08
C GLN A 219 -51.23 10.74 16.93
N GLY A 220 -50.17 9.96 17.16
CA GLY A 220 -49.61 8.98 16.21
C GLY A 220 -48.21 8.54 16.65
N PRO A 221 -47.54 7.61 15.94
CA PRO A 221 -46.11 7.36 16.17
C PRO A 221 -45.37 8.70 16.08
N VAL A 222 -44.52 8.99 17.07
CA VAL A 222 -43.83 10.29 17.22
C VAL A 222 -43.11 10.61 15.91
N LYS A 223 -43.72 11.50 15.10
CA LYS A 223 -43.10 11.97 13.86
C LYS A 223 -42.06 12.99 14.25
N ARG A 224 -40.79 12.59 14.15
CA ARG A 224 -39.65 13.46 14.42
C ARG A 224 -39.23 14.14 13.13
N ASP A 225 -38.92 15.43 13.23
CA ASP A 225 -38.56 16.29 12.11
C ASP A 225 -37.21 16.95 12.43
N PRO A 226 -36.07 16.25 12.24
CA PRO A 226 -34.76 16.86 12.39
C PRO A 226 -34.57 17.94 11.32
N ARG A 227 -34.17 19.14 11.75
CA ARG A 227 -33.96 20.30 10.88
C ARG A 227 -32.54 20.81 11.02
N MET A 228 -31.89 21.02 9.88
CA MET A 228 -30.58 21.66 9.83
C MET A 228 -30.71 23.15 10.18
N LEU A 229 -29.99 23.59 11.21
CA LEU A 229 -29.86 25.00 11.58
C LEU A 229 -28.67 25.65 10.89
N ALA A 230 -27.53 24.97 10.94
CA ALA A 230 -26.28 25.47 10.41
C ALA A 230 -25.48 24.35 9.74
N GLN A 231 -24.69 24.76 8.76
CA GLN A 231 -23.70 23.93 8.09
C GLN A 231 -22.42 24.73 7.96
N ASP A 232 -21.40 24.33 8.69
CA ASP A 232 -20.09 24.96 8.66
C ASP A 232 -19.10 24.14 7.84
N LYS A 233 -18.23 24.86 7.14
CA LYS A 233 -17.18 24.27 6.32
C LYS A 233 -15.85 24.38 7.06
N LEU A 234 -15.24 23.24 7.37
CA LEU A 234 -13.95 23.16 8.05
C LEU A 234 -12.87 22.64 7.10
N ARG A 235 -11.79 23.42 6.96
CA ARG A 235 -10.58 23.01 6.25
C ARG A 235 -9.80 22.02 7.12
N THR A 236 -9.53 20.84 6.58
CA THR A 236 -8.89 19.74 7.30
C THR A 236 -8.02 18.91 6.35
N ASN A 237 -7.45 17.82 6.86
CA ASN A 237 -6.70 16.82 6.13
C ASN A 237 -7.37 15.43 6.20
N LEU A 238 -6.94 14.50 5.35
CA LEU A 238 -7.54 13.17 5.18
C LEU A 238 -7.49 12.39 6.50
N MET A 239 -6.36 12.51 7.21
CA MET A 239 -6.16 11.85 8.50
C MET A 239 -7.26 12.21 9.50
N ARG A 240 -7.49 13.50 9.69
CA ARG A 240 -8.50 13.99 10.63
C ARG A 240 -9.92 13.61 10.18
N VAL A 241 -10.21 13.58 8.87
CA VAL A 241 -11.51 13.09 8.38
C VAL A 241 -11.74 11.64 8.81
N LEU A 242 -10.78 10.76 8.52
CA LEU A 242 -10.89 9.33 8.82
C LEU A 242 -10.95 9.05 10.32
N ILE A 243 -10.14 9.75 11.13
CA ILE A 243 -10.17 9.64 12.60
C ILE A 243 -11.54 10.07 13.13
N ASN A 244 -12.06 11.23 12.69
CA ASN A 244 -13.36 11.70 13.13
C ASN A 244 -14.49 10.73 12.73
N LEU A 245 -14.43 10.16 11.53
CA LEU A 245 -15.39 9.14 11.09
C LEU A 245 -15.32 7.90 11.97
N ALA A 246 -14.11 7.40 12.26
CA ALA A 246 -13.91 6.23 13.10
C ALA A 246 -14.39 6.50 14.54
N GLN A 247 -14.08 7.66 15.11
CA GLN A 247 -14.49 8.04 16.46
C GLN A 247 -16.01 8.12 16.58
N LYS A 248 -16.68 8.83 15.68
CA LYS A 248 -18.15 8.97 15.68
C LYS A 248 -18.84 7.62 15.47
N SER A 249 -18.34 6.83 14.53
CA SER A 249 -18.85 5.47 14.27
C SER A 249 -18.66 4.55 15.49
N SER A 250 -17.50 4.59 16.14
CA SER A 250 -17.26 3.82 17.37
C SER A 250 -18.12 4.29 18.54
N GLN A 251 -18.35 5.59 18.67
CA GLN A 251 -19.22 6.13 19.73
C GLN A 251 -20.66 5.62 19.55
N LEU A 252 -21.22 5.68 18.35
CA LEU A 252 -22.54 5.12 18.05
C LEU A 252 -22.59 3.60 18.23
N GLY A 253 -21.58 2.90 17.74
CA GLY A 253 -21.51 1.44 17.83
C GLY A 253 -21.41 0.90 19.25
N ASN A 254 -20.95 1.72 20.20
CA ASN A 254 -20.79 1.34 21.61
C ASN A 254 -21.93 1.83 22.53
N MET A 255 -22.99 2.41 21.97
CA MET A 255 -24.17 2.83 22.75
C MET A 255 -24.88 1.60 23.36
N THR A 256 -25.36 1.73 24.58
CA THR A 256 -25.91 0.60 25.33
C THR A 256 -27.43 0.51 25.20
N THR A 257 -28.09 1.59 24.78
CA THR A 257 -29.55 1.57 24.60
C THR A 257 -29.93 1.15 23.18
N ASN A 258 -31.13 0.59 23.06
CA ASN A 258 -31.80 0.35 21.78
C ASN A 258 -32.34 1.65 21.16
N ASN A 259 -31.98 2.80 21.74
CA ASN A 259 -32.40 4.11 21.30
C ASN A 259 -31.21 5.09 21.39
N PRO A 260 -30.27 5.04 20.43
CA PRO A 260 -28.99 5.76 20.47
C PRO A 260 -29.12 7.29 20.63
N ARG A 261 -30.29 7.84 20.32
CA ARG A 261 -30.60 9.27 20.54
C ARG A 261 -30.67 9.67 22.01
N GLN A 262 -31.03 8.74 22.90
CA GLN A 262 -31.06 9.01 24.34
C GLN A 262 -29.66 9.05 24.92
N ASP A 263 -28.74 8.29 24.32
CA ASP A 263 -27.36 8.18 24.77
C ASP A 263 -26.47 9.32 24.25
N SER A 264 -26.86 9.99 23.16
CA SER A 264 -26.08 11.09 22.59
C SER A 264 -26.92 12.29 22.16
N PRO A 265 -26.66 13.49 22.72
CA PRO A 265 -27.27 14.73 22.25
C PRO A 265 -26.77 15.14 20.85
N THR A 266 -25.64 14.59 20.39
CA THR A 266 -25.04 14.87 19.08
C THR A 266 -25.43 13.84 18.02
N PHE A 267 -26.34 12.90 18.32
CA PHE A 267 -26.70 11.78 17.44
C PHE A 267 -26.93 12.20 15.98
N TYR A 268 -27.81 13.18 15.73
CA TYR A 268 -28.10 13.63 14.37
C TYR A 268 -26.90 14.32 13.71
N ASN A 269 -26.16 15.13 14.46
CA ASN A 269 -24.95 15.81 13.96
C ASN A 269 -23.90 14.78 13.54
N ASP A 270 -23.71 13.73 14.33
CA ASP A 270 -22.72 12.68 14.08
C ASP A 270 -23.11 11.78 12.90
N ILE A 271 -24.39 11.39 12.81
CA ILE A 271 -24.93 10.63 11.69
C ILE A 271 -24.78 11.39 10.38
N VAL A 272 -25.21 12.66 10.34
CA VAL A 272 -25.12 13.47 9.12
C VAL A 272 -23.68 13.79 8.77
N TYR A 273 -22.81 14.04 9.76
CA TYR A 273 -21.38 14.14 9.53
C TYR A 273 -20.84 12.87 8.85
N MET A 274 -21.18 11.68 9.34
CA MET A 274 -20.71 10.42 8.76
C MET A 274 -21.19 10.24 7.31
N ILE A 275 -22.49 10.48 7.05
CA ILE A 275 -23.06 10.33 5.70
C ILE A 275 -22.37 11.25 4.70
N PHE A 276 -22.31 12.55 4.97
CA PHE A 276 -21.78 13.53 4.01
C PHE A 276 -20.26 13.45 3.87
N ASN A 277 -19.54 13.36 4.99
CA ASN A 277 -18.09 13.41 4.94
C ASN A 277 -17.47 12.10 4.45
N SER A 278 -18.09 10.93 4.68
CA SER A 278 -17.49 9.68 4.20
C SER A 278 -17.74 9.43 2.71
N MET A 279 -18.97 9.65 2.22
CA MET A 279 -19.33 9.31 0.84
C MET A 279 -18.73 10.26 -0.20
N GLN A 280 -18.55 11.53 0.17
CA GLN A 280 -18.06 12.54 -0.77
C GLN A 280 -16.62 12.93 -0.46
N ILE A 281 -16.36 13.39 0.75
CA ILE A 281 -15.10 14.05 1.08
C ILE A 281 -13.99 13.04 1.33
N GLY A 282 -14.28 11.99 2.11
CA GLY A 282 -13.40 10.85 2.35
C GLY A 282 -12.97 10.21 1.05
N VAL A 283 -13.93 9.79 0.22
CA VAL A 283 -13.64 9.10 -1.06
C VAL A 283 -12.77 9.94 -1.99
N GLN A 284 -13.06 11.24 -2.14
CA GLN A 284 -12.24 12.11 -3.00
C GLN A 284 -10.82 12.30 -2.44
N SER A 285 -10.67 12.29 -1.13
CA SER A 285 -9.39 12.44 -0.45
C SER A 285 -8.57 11.15 -0.55
N CYS A 286 -9.19 9.99 -0.31
CA CYS A 286 -8.60 8.68 -0.56
C CYS A 286 -8.19 8.53 -2.03
N LYS A 287 -9.00 8.99 -2.98
CA LYS A 287 -8.64 9.00 -4.41
C LYS A 287 -7.36 9.81 -4.68
N ARG A 288 -7.22 11.00 -4.09
CA ARG A 288 -5.99 11.81 -4.22
C ARG A 288 -4.77 11.07 -3.67
N ALA A 289 -4.90 10.41 -2.51
CA ALA A 289 -3.85 9.59 -1.95
C ALA A 289 -3.50 8.39 -2.86
N MET A 290 -4.49 7.69 -3.40
CA MET A 290 -4.28 6.58 -4.35
C MET A 290 -3.50 7.03 -5.59
N VAL A 291 -3.87 8.17 -6.18
CA VAL A 291 -3.17 8.73 -7.35
C VAL A 291 -1.72 9.06 -7.00
N SER A 292 -1.48 9.63 -5.82
CA SER A 292 -0.13 9.98 -5.36
C SER A 292 0.76 8.73 -5.21
N TYR A 293 0.26 7.69 -4.53
CA TYR A 293 0.98 6.42 -4.41
C TYR A 293 1.20 5.74 -5.76
N TRP A 294 0.21 5.78 -6.64
CA TRP A 294 0.33 5.23 -7.99
C TRP A 294 1.45 5.91 -8.80
N GLN A 295 1.49 7.24 -8.80
CA GLN A 295 2.54 8.00 -9.50
C GLN A 295 3.93 7.64 -8.99
N GLU A 296 4.09 7.49 -7.68
CA GLU A 296 5.34 7.07 -7.06
C GLU A 296 5.77 5.67 -7.49
N MET A 297 4.84 4.72 -7.54
CA MET A 297 5.13 3.36 -8.01
C MET A 297 5.54 3.34 -9.48
N VAL A 298 4.88 4.14 -10.33
CA VAL A 298 5.26 4.28 -11.73
C VAL A 298 6.69 4.82 -11.87
N HIS A 299 7.07 5.79 -11.03
CA HIS A 299 8.43 6.29 -11.01
C HIS A 299 9.44 5.21 -10.61
N GLN A 300 9.19 4.51 -9.50
CA GLN A 300 10.08 3.42 -9.05
C GLN A 300 10.19 2.27 -10.04
N LYS A 301 9.10 1.90 -10.72
CA LYS A 301 9.11 0.88 -11.77
C LYS A 301 10.12 1.23 -12.88
N LYS A 302 10.17 2.51 -13.29
CA LYS A 302 11.14 2.97 -14.29
C LYS A 302 12.56 2.83 -13.79
N GLU A 303 12.80 3.16 -12.52
CA GLU A 303 14.13 3.00 -11.92
C GLU A 303 14.57 1.54 -11.80
N ILE A 304 13.67 0.64 -11.40
CA ILE A 304 13.95 -0.80 -11.33
C ILE A 304 14.30 -1.33 -12.72
N LEU A 305 13.54 -0.94 -13.75
CA LEU A 305 13.82 -1.33 -15.14
C LEU A 305 15.21 -0.85 -15.59
N ALA A 306 15.59 0.39 -15.26
CA ALA A 306 16.91 0.92 -15.56
C ALA A 306 18.02 0.10 -14.87
N THR A 307 17.85 -0.27 -13.60
CA THR A 307 18.79 -1.14 -12.87
C THR A 307 18.91 -2.52 -13.53
N ILE A 308 17.80 -3.15 -13.92
CA ILE A 308 17.82 -4.45 -14.62
C ILE A 308 18.58 -4.34 -15.94
N LEU A 309 18.30 -3.31 -16.74
CA LEU A 309 19.02 -3.09 -18.01
C LEU A 309 20.52 -2.87 -17.79
N MET A 310 20.91 -2.15 -16.74
CA MET A 310 22.32 -2.00 -16.36
C MET A 310 22.97 -3.35 -16.03
N ILE A 311 22.32 -4.19 -15.22
CA ILE A 311 22.80 -5.53 -14.85
C ILE A 311 22.94 -6.42 -16.10
N ILE A 312 21.95 -6.42 -17.00
CA ILE A 312 22.00 -7.20 -18.26
C ILE A 312 23.18 -6.74 -19.12
N ASN A 313 23.39 -5.43 -19.26
CA ASN A 313 24.51 -4.88 -20.03
C ASN A 313 25.87 -5.23 -19.41
N LEU A 314 26.00 -5.17 -18.08
CA LEU A 314 27.21 -5.59 -17.36
C LEU A 314 27.48 -7.09 -17.56
N LYS A 315 26.46 -7.93 -17.46
CA LYS A 315 26.57 -9.37 -17.70
C LYS A 315 26.97 -9.68 -19.14
N ARG A 316 26.37 -9.01 -20.12
CA ARG A 316 26.71 -9.17 -21.55
C ARG A 316 28.17 -8.79 -21.82
N LYS A 317 28.65 -7.67 -21.28
CA LYS A 317 30.07 -7.26 -21.39
C LYS A 317 31.00 -8.29 -20.76
N ASN A 318 30.63 -8.85 -19.60
CA ASN A 318 31.41 -9.89 -18.95
C ASN A 318 31.54 -11.16 -19.83
N ILE A 319 30.43 -11.63 -20.41
CA ILE A 319 30.41 -12.81 -21.29
C ILE A 319 31.20 -12.57 -22.59
N CYS A 320 31.01 -11.41 -23.24
CA CYS A 320 31.74 -11.08 -24.47
C CYS A 320 33.26 -11.03 -24.22
N ASN A 321 33.70 -10.45 -23.10
CA ASN A 321 35.12 -10.38 -22.76
C ASN A 321 35.70 -11.77 -22.43
N ALA A 322 34.92 -12.67 -21.82
CA ALA A 322 35.33 -14.05 -21.53
C ALA A 322 35.42 -14.95 -22.78
N THR A 323 34.78 -14.57 -23.89
CA THR A 323 34.78 -15.35 -25.15
C THR A 323 35.93 -14.96 -26.09
N ILE A 324 36.62 -13.85 -25.83
CA ILE A 324 37.73 -13.33 -26.65
C ILE A 324 39.11 -13.82 -26.15
N THR A 325 39.18 -14.37 -24.92
CA THR A 325 40.32 -15.12 -24.36
C THR A 325 40.27 -16.59 -24.73
#